data_AF-A0A660T355-F1
#
_entry.id   AF-A0A660T355-F1
#
_cell.length_a   1.000
_cell.length_b   1.000
_cell.length_c   1.000
_cell.angle_alpha   90.00
_cell.angle_beta   90.00
_cell.angle_gamma   90.00
#
_symmetry.space_group_name_H-M   'P 1'
#
loop_
_entity.id
_entity.type
_entity.pdbx_description
1 polymer ?
#
loop_
_entity_poly.entity_id
_entity_poly.type
_entity_poly.pdbx_seq_one_letter_code
_entity_poly.pdbx_strand_id
1 'polypeptide(L)'
;MFDHIFLFIYIITVGVTFAVVALSLLYWLNKRDSARFNTFLFIVYLAILLLLAGARFYWEELLSGGRAVVIGTGLAESAGYALLLYFLPATVNHIIGRHWTGLRMIASITATIVYFSLGAVYLLTGFLMPISLAAAFIYFLALTVILVDILKSIPQIQRGSTRVTVLLATLLTVIFLPLVLVGRLLGETAGPWAVSHSMRFLFFSLYYFWMALVGVFFYIRELTIKVDIHNPAYGVPEGLPLTDREQDIAESLSQGLTYGEIAENLGISPNTVRNHVANLYKKLSVRSKVELIGVLRGERPF
;
A
#
# COMPACT_ATOMS: atom_id res chain seq x y z
N MET A 1 22.32 19.94 -15.73
CA MET A 1 21.29 19.29 -16.58
C MET A 1 20.61 18.12 -15.87
N PHE A 2 21.36 17.23 -15.20
CA PHE A 2 20.79 16.09 -14.46
C PHE A 2 19.89 16.49 -13.27
N ASP A 3 20.19 17.60 -12.57
CA ASP A 3 19.41 18.00 -11.38
C ASP A 3 17.97 18.41 -11.70
N HIS A 4 17.72 18.96 -12.90
CA HIS A 4 16.36 19.28 -13.35
C HIS A 4 15.54 18.01 -13.60
N ILE A 5 16.18 16.93 -14.09
CA ILE A 5 15.52 15.64 -14.29
C ILE A 5 15.14 15.04 -12.94
N PHE A 6 16.04 15.11 -11.94
CA PHE A 6 15.76 14.58 -10.61
C PHE A 6 14.67 15.37 -9.89
N LEU A 7 14.70 16.71 -9.99
CA LEU A 7 13.61 17.57 -9.50
C LEU A 7 12.27 17.21 -10.15
N PHE A 8 12.27 17.03 -11.48
CA PHE A 8 11.06 16.66 -12.21
C PHE A 8 10.48 15.32 -11.74
N ILE A 9 11.32 14.30 -11.58
CA ILE A 9 10.91 12.99 -11.04
C ILE A 9 10.37 13.14 -9.62
N TYR A 10 11.02 13.93 -8.77
CA TYR A 10 10.55 14.19 -7.42
C TYR A 10 9.18 14.89 -7.40
N ILE A 11 8.97 15.93 -8.22
CA ILE A 11 7.69 16.65 -8.32
C ILE A 11 6.57 15.68 -8.74
N ILE A 12 6.81 14.83 -9.75
CA ILE A 12 5.86 13.81 -10.16
C ILE A 12 5.57 12.86 -8.99
N THR A 13 6.62 12.42 -8.29
CA THR A 13 6.50 11.52 -7.13
C THR A 13 5.61 12.12 -6.05
N VAL A 14 5.80 13.39 -5.73
CA VAL A 14 4.95 14.14 -4.80
C VAL A 14 3.50 14.15 -5.29
N GLY A 15 3.27 14.52 -6.56
CA GLY A 15 1.92 14.55 -7.14
C GLY A 15 1.19 13.22 -7.06
N VAL A 16 1.85 12.12 -7.44
CA VAL A 16 1.27 10.76 -7.36
C VAL A 16 1.03 10.37 -5.89
N THR A 17 1.94 10.70 -4.98
CA THR A 17 1.78 10.41 -3.55
C THR A 17 0.56 11.14 -2.96
N PHE A 18 0.34 12.41 -3.31
CA PHE A 18 -0.86 13.14 -2.90
C PHE A 18 -2.14 12.54 -3.49
N ALA A 19 -2.11 12.03 -4.72
CA ALA A 19 -3.22 11.28 -5.28
C ALA A 19 -3.53 10.03 -4.45
N VAL A 20 -2.51 9.28 -4.01
CA VAL A 20 -2.70 8.11 -3.12
C VAL A 20 -3.25 8.52 -1.76
N VAL A 21 -2.78 9.64 -1.19
CA VAL A 21 -3.35 10.19 0.06
C VAL A 21 -4.85 10.46 -0.11
N ALA A 22 -5.25 11.17 -1.18
CA ALA A 22 -6.65 11.44 -1.46
C ALA A 22 -7.47 10.16 -1.67
N LEU A 23 -6.96 9.21 -2.45
CA LEU A 23 -7.62 7.91 -2.67
C LEU A 23 -7.76 7.10 -1.37
N SER A 24 -6.73 7.10 -0.51
CA SER A 24 -6.75 6.41 0.79
C SER A 24 -7.73 7.08 1.76
N LEU A 25 -7.90 8.40 1.70
CA LEU A 25 -8.91 9.14 2.44
C LEU A 25 -10.32 8.72 1.98
N LEU A 26 -10.58 8.71 0.67
CA LEU A 26 -11.85 8.25 0.11
C LEU A 26 -12.14 6.79 0.49
N TYR A 27 -11.11 5.94 0.47
CA TYR A 27 -11.22 4.54 0.86
C TYR A 27 -11.67 4.38 2.32
N TRP A 28 -11.12 5.19 3.23
CA TRP A 28 -11.55 5.24 4.63
C TRP A 28 -12.95 5.86 4.79
N LEU A 29 -13.23 6.98 4.13
CA LEU A 29 -14.55 7.64 4.23
C LEU A 29 -15.69 6.73 3.76
N ASN A 30 -15.43 5.87 2.76
CA ASN A 30 -16.37 4.87 2.26
C ASN A 30 -16.73 3.78 3.29
N LYS A 31 -15.82 3.45 4.21
CA LYS A 31 -16.13 2.56 5.34
C LYS A 31 -15.27 3.00 6.52
N ARG A 32 -15.89 3.76 7.44
CA ARG A 32 -15.24 4.37 8.62
C ARG A 32 -14.81 3.33 9.66
N ASP A 33 -14.06 2.32 9.25
CA ASP A 33 -13.45 1.34 10.12
C ASP A 33 -12.03 1.78 10.51
N SER A 34 -11.54 1.21 11.63
CA SER A 34 -10.21 1.53 12.14
C SER A 34 -9.10 1.03 11.21
N ALA A 35 -9.36 0.01 10.40
CA ALA A 35 -8.36 -0.59 9.54
C ALA A 35 -7.96 0.34 8.40
N ARG A 36 -8.95 0.87 7.70
CA ARG A 36 -8.77 1.81 6.62
C ARG A 36 -8.21 3.14 7.12
N PHE A 37 -8.59 3.54 8.33
CA PHE A 37 -8.01 4.71 8.98
C PHE A 37 -6.51 4.55 9.21
N ASN A 38 -6.07 3.41 9.76
CA ASN A 38 -4.66 3.14 9.98
C ASN A 38 -3.87 3.10 8.65
N THR A 39 -4.43 2.53 7.58
CA THR A 39 -3.79 2.58 6.27
C THR A 39 -3.71 4.00 5.71
N PHE A 40 -4.75 4.83 5.91
CA PHE A 40 -4.73 6.24 5.52
C PHE A 40 -3.62 7.00 6.28
N LEU A 41 -3.54 6.85 7.61
CA LEU A 41 -2.49 7.46 8.42
C LEU A 41 -1.09 7.02 7.98
N PHE A 42 -0.90 5.75 7.62
CA PHE A 42 0.37 5.25 7.11
C PHE A 42 0.76 5.92 5.78
N ILE A 43 -0.18 6.09 4.86
CA ILE A 43 0.05 6.78 3.58
C ILE A 43 0.37 8.26 3.80
N VAL A 44 -0.37 8.95 4.69
CA VAL A 44 -0.08 10.35 5.06
C VAL A 44 1.32 10.48 5.65
N TYR A 45 1.71 9.55 6.51
CA TYR A 45 3.04 9.49 7.09
C TYR A 45 4.13 9.31 6.02
N LEU A 46 3.94 8.42 5.04
CA LEU A 46 4.87 8.29 3.91
C LEU A 46 4.94 9.56 3.06
N ALA A 47 3.83 10.28 2.87
CA ALA A 47 3.82 11.55 2.17
C ALA A 47 4.62 12.63 2.91
N ILE A 48 4.49 12.71 4.24
CA ILE A 48 5.27 13.62 5.08
C ILE A 48 6.76 13.28 4.98
N LEU A 49 7.12 12.00 5.03
CA LEU A 49 8.50 11.56 4.85
C LEU A 49 9.10 11.98 3.51
N LEU A 50 8.35 11.82 2.42
CA LEU A 50 8.77 12.27 1.09
C LEU A 50 9.02 13.77 1.06
N LEU A 51 8.09 14.56 1.61
CA LEU A 51 8.21 16.02 1.67
C LEU A 51 9.41 16.47 2.51
N LEU A 52 9.63 15.83 3.66
CA LEU A 52 10.79 16.11 4.52
C LEU A 52 12.11 15.81 3.80
N ALA A 53 12.18 14.70 3.07
CA ALA A 53 13.37 14.34 2.31
C ALA A 53 13.67 15.34 1.18
N GLY A 54 12.65 15.78 0.43
CA GLY A 54 12.82 16.83 -0.57
C GLY A 54 13.20 18.16 0.04
N ALA A 55 12.54 18.57 1.13
CA ALA A 55 12.88 19.80 1.84
C ALA A 55 14.35 19.78 2.28
N ARG A 56 14.82 18.65 2.83
CA ARG A 56 16.21 18.48 3.24
C ARG A 56 17.17 18.61 2.05
N PHE A 57 16.92 17.88 0.96
CA PHE A 57 17.76 17.90 -0.24
C PHE A 57 17.90 19.31 -0.81
N TYR A 58 16.79 20.01 -1.05
CA TYR A 58 16.85 21.38 -1.61
C TYR A 58 17.43 22.39 -0.65
N TRP A 59 17.26 22.21 0.66
CA TRP A 59 17.84 23.13 1.63
C TRP A 59 19.36 22.98 1.74
N GLU A 60 19.87 21.75 1.71
CA GLU A 60 21.31 21.46 1.69
C GLU A 60 21.95 21.97 0.39
N GLU A 61 21.31 21.76 -0.77
CA GLU A 61 21.87 22.10 -2.09
C GLU A 61 21.72 23.60 -2.45
N LEU A 62 20.56 24.22 -2.16
CA LEU A 62 20.22 25.55 -2.68
C LEU A 62 20.54 26.71 -1.72
N LEU A 63 20.51 26.46 -0.40
CA LEU A 63 20.49 27.54 0.61
C LEU A 63 21.70 27.54 1.54
N SER A 64 22.74 26.73 1.25
CA SER A 64 23.96 26.63 2.09
C SER A 64 23.62 26.55 3.58
N GLY A 65 22.67 25.68 3.92
CA GLY A 65 21.92 25.73 5.17
C GLY A 65 22.78 25.82 6.42
N GLY A 66 22.47 26.78 7.30
CA GLY A 66 23.15 26.91 8.59
C GLY A 66 23.00 25.64 9.45
N ARG A 67 23.97 25.41 10.35
CA ARG A 67 24.07 24.20 11.19
C ARG A 67 22.77 23.83 11.91
N ALA A 68 22.00 24.81 12.38
CA ALA A 68 20.72 24.57 13.04
C ALA A 68 19.68 23.93 12.13
N VAL A 69 19.62 24.31 10.85
CA VAL A 69 18.66 23.76 9.89
C VAL A 69 19.05 22.33 9.51
N VAL A 70 20.34 22.07 9.27
CA VAL A 70 20.86 20.72 8.96
C VAL A 70 20.56 19.74 10.10
N ILE A 71 20.77 20.17 11.35
CA ILE A 71 20.43 19.35 12.52
C ILE A 71 18.92 19.15 12.61
N GLY A 72 18.11 20.20 12.43
CA GLY A 72 16.65 20.13 12.52
C GLY A 72 16.02 19.20 11.47
N THR A 73 16.39 19.36 10.19
CA THR A 73 15.89 18.51 9.11
C THR A 73 16.42 17.08 9.23
N GLY A 74 17.68 16.90 9.65
CA GLY A 74 18.24 15.59 9.95
C GLY A 74 17.53 14.86 11.08
N LEU A 75 17.15 15.56 12.16
CA LEU A 75 16.39 14.99 13.27
C LEU A 75 14.98 14.59 12.83
N ALA A 76 14.31 15.43 12.05
CA ALA A 76 12.99 15.13 11.50
C ALA A 76 13.02 13.90 10.59
N GLU A 77 14.02 13.79 9.72
CA GLU A 77 14.19 12.64 8.84
C GLU A 77 14.55 11.37 9.63
N SER A 78 15.44 11.47 10.63
CA SER A 78 15.79 10.34 11.50
C SER A 78 14.59 9.85 12.31
N ALA A 79 13.76 10.75 12.83
CA ALA A 79 12.52 10.41 13.52
C ALA A 79 11.56 9.71 12.56
N GLY A 80 11.44 10.26 11.34
CA GLY A 80 10.74 9.65 10.23
C GLY A 80 11.16 8.20 10.02
N TYR A 81 12.40 7.91 9.63
CA TYR A 81 12.84 6.53 9.43
C TYR A 81 12.68 5.64 10.67
N ALA A 82 12.91 6.17 11.87
CA ALA A 82 12.70 5.42 13.12
C ALA A 82 11.25 4.93 13.25
N LEU A 83 10.29 5.81 12.97
CA LEU A 83 8.85 5.50 13.03
C LEU A 83 8.45 4.46 11.98
N LEU A 84 9.17 4.34 10.86
CA LEU A 84 8.91 3.32 9.85
C LEU A 84 9.05 1.91 10.44
N LEU A 85 10.04 1.71 11.33
CA LEU A 85 10.27 0.44 12.01
C LEU A 85 9.09 0.01 12.90
N TYR A 86 8.20 0.94 13.26
CA TYR A 86 6.97 0.68 14.00
C TYR A 86 5.73 0.63 13.10
N PHE A 87 5.51 1.65 12.28
CA PHE A 87 4.30 1.77 11.46
C PHE A 87 4.21 0.69 10.39
N LEU A 88 5.34 0.29 9.80
CA LEU A 88 5.36 -0.74 8.76
C LEU A 88 4.83 -2.10 9.28
N PRO A 89 5.43 -2.71 10.33
CA PRO A 89 4.91 -3.97 10.86
C PRO A 89 3.51 -3.80 11.45
N ALA A 90 3.20 -2.67 12.13
CA ALA A 90 1.85 -2.44 12.66
C ALA A 90 0.78 -2.49 11.57
N THR A 91 1.02 -1.80 10.45
CA THR A 91 0.09 -1.76 9.31
C THR A 91 -0.08 -3.14 8.67
N VAL A 92 1.03 -3.87 8.45
CA VAL A 92 0.97 -5.19 7.81
C VAL A 92 0.29 -6.23 8.71
N ASN A 93 0.60 -6.26 10.00
CA ASN A 93 -0.08 -7.14 10.96
C ASN A 93 -1.59 -6.88 10.98
N HIS A 94 -1.99 -5.61 10.92
CA HIS A 94 -3.38 -5.22 10.85
C HIS A 94 -4.06 -5.72 9.56
N ILE A 95 -3.39 -5.60 8.40
CA ILE A 95 -3.89 -6.09 7.10
C ILE A 95 -4.08 -7.62 7.11
N ILE A 96 -3.17 -8.36 7.77
CA ILE A 96 -3.24 -9.82 7.87
C ILE A 96 -4.28 -10.27 8.92
N GLY A 97 -4.78 -9.36 9.76
CA GLY A 97 -5.65 -9.71 10.89
C GLY A 97 -4.89 -10.40 12.03
N ARG A 98 -3.56 -10.25 12.09
CA ARG A 98 -2.72 -10.79 13.17
C ARG A 98 -2.58 -9.76 14.28
N HIS A 99 -2.77 -10.18 15.53
CA HIS A 99 -2.51 -9.31 16.67
C HIS A 99 -1.03 -8.87 16.71
N TRP A 100 -0.81 -7.56 16.76
CA TRP A 100 0.52 -6.96 16.87
C TRP A 100 0.85 -6.70 18.35
N THR A 101 1.29 -7.73 19.06
CA THR A 101 1.56 -7.65 20.51
C THR A 101 2.81 -8.44 20.91
N GLY A 102 3.19 -8.33 22.19
CA GLY A 102 4.26 -9.12 22.80
C GLY A 102 5.65 -8.76 22.33
N LEU A 103 6.53 -9.78 22.24
CA LEU A 103 7.97 -9.61 21.98
C LEU A 103 8.25 -8.86 20.68
N ARG A 104 7.44 -9.08 19.64
CA ARG A 104 7.64 -8.47 18.31
C ARG A 104 7.41 -6.96 18.31
N MET A 105 6.34 -6.54 18.98
CA MET A 105 6.02 -5.13 19.16
C MET A 105 7.09 -4.44 19.99
N ILE A 106 7.51 -5.05 21.11
CA ILE A 106 8.58 -4.53 21.97
C ILE A 106 9.88 -4.39 21.17
N ALA A 107 10.28 -5.42 20.42
CA ALA A 107 11.50 -5.38 19.61
C ALA A 107 11.48 -4.25 18.55
N SER A 108 10.34 -4.02 17.91
CA SER A 108 10.14 -2.94 16.94
C SER A 108 10.22 -1.56 17.61
N ILE A 109 9.54 -1.36 18.75
CA ILE A 109 9.60 -0.11 19.52
C ILE A 109 11.03 0.16 20.00
N THR A 110 11.71 -0.86 20.53
CA THR A 110 13.10 -0.74 20.97
C THR A 110 14.01 -0.37 19.79
N ALA A 111 13.85 -1.00 18.63
CA ALA A 111 14.63 -0.66 17.44
C ALA A 111 14.38 0.80 16.98
N THR A 112 13.13 1.26 17.02
CA THR A 112 12.76 2.67 16.75
C THR A 112 13.49 3.62 17.70
N ILE A 113 13.41 3.38 19.01
CA ILE A 113 14.04 4.25 20.03
C ILE A 113 15.56 4.25 19.88
N VAL A 114 16.17 3.08 19.73
CA VAL A 114 17.63 2.94 19.61
C VAL A 114 18.14 3.65 18.36
N TYR A 115 17.50 3.41 17.20
CA TYR A 115 17.89 4.06 15.95
C TYR A 115 17.78 5.59 16.05
N PHE A 116 16.66 6.10 16.55
CA PHE A 116 16.47 7.54 16.72
C PHE A 116 17.49 8.15 17.68
N SER A 117 17.75 7.49 18.82
CA SER A 117 18.69 7.98 19.82
C SER A 117 20.12 8.07 19.27
N LEU A 118 20.58 7.02 18.56
CA LEU A 118 21.90 7.03 17.92
C LEU A 118 21.99 8.10 16.82
N GLY A 119 20.93 8.24 16.00
CA GLY A 119 20.84 9.28 14.98
C GLY A 119 20.89 10.69 15.56
N ALA A 120 20.15 10.94 16.64
CA ALA A 120 20.13 12.23 17.33
C ALA A 120 21.48 12.57 17.96
N VAL A 121 22.12 11.61 18.64
CA VAL A 121 23.47 11.79 19.20
C VAL A 121 24.47 12.15 18.10
N TYR A 122 24.46 11.42 16.97
CA TYR A 122 25.33 11.71 15.84
C TYR A 122 25.11 13.13 15.29
N LEU A 123 23.85 13.53 15.07
CA LEU A 123 23.52 14.85 14.52
C LEU A 123 23.91 16.00 15.46
N LEU A 124 23.71 15.85 16.76
CA LEU A 124 24.00 16.91 17.74
C LEU A 124 25.49 17.05 18.03
N THR A 125 26.19 15.93 18.16
CA THR A 125 27.59 15.92 18.61
C THR A 125 28.58 15.96 17.45
N GLY A 126 28.18 15.51 16.26
CA GLY A 126 29.09 15.22 15.15
C GLY A 126 30.14 14.15 15.49
N PHE A 127 30.01 13.48 16.64
CA PHE A 127 31.04 12.64 17.22
C PHE A 127 30.88 11.21 16.71
N LEU A 128 31.95 10.75 16.04
CA LEU A 128 32.25 9.39 15.56
C LEU A 128 31.31 8.83 14.47
N MET A 129 31.85 8.80 13.23
CA MET A 129 31.37 7.97 12.11
C MET A 129 30.97 6.53 12.53
N PRO A 130 31.63 5.86 13.49
CA PRO A 130 31.14 4.60 14.05
C PRO A 130 29.68 4.60 14.55
N ILE A 131 29.19 5.69 15.16
CA ILE A 131 27.81 5.77 15.70
C ILE A 131 26.80 5.79 14.56
N SER A 132 27.05 6.54 13.49
CA SER A 132 26.15 6.60 12.34
C SER A 132 26.14 5.28 11.56
N LEU A 133 27.28 4.60 11.47
CA LEU A 133 27.38 3.25 10.91
C LEU A 133 26.61 2.23 11.76
N ALA A 134 26.75 2.28 13.09
CA ALA A 134 25.99 1.42 13.99
C ALA A 134 24.48 1.66 13.87
N ALA A 135 24.04 2.92 13.81
CA ALA A 135 22.63 3.27 13.58
C ALA A 135 22.12 2.71 12.24
N ALA A 136 22.88 2.89 11.16
CA ALA A 136 22.52 2.36 9.83
C ALA A 136 22.43 0.84 9.82
N PHE A 137 23.37 0.15 10.48
CA PHE A 137 23.37 -1.30 10.60
C PHE A 137 22.16 -1.81 11.40
N ILE A 138 21.87 -1.20 12.55
CA ILE A 138 20.70 -1.56 13.38
C ILE A 138 19.41 -1.35 12.59
N TYR A 139 19.28 -0.24 11.87
CA TYR A 139 18.12 0.04 11.03
C TYR A 139 17.94 -1.02 9.94
N PHE A 140 19.01 -1.33 9.22
CA PHE A 140 18.98 -2.31 8.15
C PHE A 140 18.64 -3.71 8.67
N LEU A 141 19.23 -4.11 9.79
CA LEU A 141 18.94 -5.40 10.43
C LEU A 141 17.47 -5.48 10.87
N ALA A 142 16.97 -4.45 11.56
CA ALA A 142 15.59 -4.39 12.02
C ALA A 142 14.60 -4.43 10.85
N LEU A 143 14.85 -3.64 9.81
CA LEU A 143 14.00 -3.60 8.63
C LEU A 143 14.04 -4.94 7.86
N THR A 144 15.21 -5.58 7.77
CA THR A 144 15.33 -6.91 7.15
C THR A 144 14.49 -7.96 7.89
N VAL A 145 14.55 -7.98 9.23
CA VAL A 145 13.72 -8.88 10.04
C VAL A 145 12.23 -8.62 9.82
N ILE A 146 11.82 -7.36 9.74
CA ILE A 146 10.44 -6.96 9.45
C ILE A 146 10.02 -7.44 8.04
N LEU A 147 10.83 -7.19 7.02
CA LEU A 147 10.54 -7.59 5.63
C LEU A 147 10.45 -9.11 5.49
N VAL A 148 11.34 -9.87 6.14
CA VAL A 148 11.27 -11.34 6.15
C VAL A 148 9.99 -11.84 6.82
N ASP A 149 9.54 -11.23 7.92
CA ASP A 149 8.24 -11.57 8.51
C ASP A 149 7.07 -11.28 7.57
N ILE A 150 7.09 -10.11 6.92
CA ILE A 150 6.06 -9.72 5.96
C ILE A 150 5.99 -10.76 4.85
N LEU A 151 7.13 -11.11 4.24
CA LEU A 151 7.22 -12.12 3.18
C LEU A 151 6.66 -13.48 3.61
N LYS A 152 7.01 -13.94 4.82
CA LYS A 152 6.48 -15.20 5.38
C LYS A 152 4.96 -15.15 5.64
N SER A 153 4.41 -13.97 5.86
CA SER A 153 2.99 -13.77 6.17
C SER A 153 2.13 -13.51 4.92
N ILE A 154 2.73 -13.26 3.75
CA ILE A 154 2.01 -13.05 2.48
C ILE A 154 0.97 -14.14 2.16
N PRO A 155 1.25 -15.44 2.36
CA PRO A 155 0.26 -16.50 2.08
C PRO A 155 -1.00 -16.43 2.95
N GLN A 156 -0.96 -15.75 4.10
CA GLN A 156 -2.10 -15.61 5.02
C GLN A 156 -3.10 -14.53 4.56
N ILE A 157 -2.75 -13.72 3.57
CA ILE A 157 -3.61 -12.64 3.07
C ILE A 157 -4.71 -13.24 2.20
N GLN A 158 -5.95 -13.21 2.69
CA GLN A 158 -7.12 -13.81 2.03
C GLN A 158 -7.44 -13.17 0.67
N ARG A 159 -7.31 -11.84 0.57
CA ARG A 159 -7.65 -11.08 -0.65
C ARG A 159 -6.48 -11.07 -1.64
N GLY A 160 -6.70 -11.62 -2.83
CA GLY A 160 -5.69 -11.68 -3.89
C GLY A 160 -5.12 -10.31 -4.29
N SER A 161 -5.94 -9.26 -4.37
CA SER A 161 -5.46 -7.90 -4.68
C SER A 161 -4.48 -7.38 -3.63
N THR A 162 -4.87 -7.43 -2.35
CA THR A 162 -4.05 -7.01 -1.22
C THR A 162 -2.75 -7.80 -1.14
N ARG A 163 -2.80 -9.11 -1.43
CA ARG A 163 -1.62 -9.98 -1.46
C ARG A 163 -0.60 -9.51 -2.50
N VAL A 164 -1.05 -9.22 -3.72
CA VAL A 164 -0.18 -8.72 -4.80
C VAL A 164 0.38 -7.35 -4.44
N THR A 165 -0.43 -6.44 -3.89
CA THR A 165 0.02 -5.11 -3.43
C THR A 165 1.13 -5.21 -2.39
N VAL A 166 0.93 -6.01 -1.33
CA VAL A 166 1.94 -6.21 -0.28
C VAL A 166 3.21 -6.85 -0.86
N LEU A 167 3.08 -7.84 -1.76
CA LEU A 167 4.22 -8.46 -2.42
C LEU A 167 5.03 -7.46 -3.24
N LEU A 168 4.39 -6.67 -4.11
CA LEU A 168 5.05 -5.68 -4.96
C LEU A 168 5.73 -4.57 -4.14
N ALA A 169 5.08 -4.10 -3.08
CA ALA A 169 5.67 -3.12 -2.15
C ALA A 169 6.89 -3.70 -1.42
N THR A 170 6.79 -4.94 -0.94
CA THR A 170 7.86 -5.61 -0.18
C THR A 170 9.06 -5.93 -1.07
N LEU A 171 8.82 -6.51 -2.25
CA LEU A 171 9.87 -6.89 -3.21
C LEU A 171 10.67 -5.67 -3.64
N LEU A 172 10.00 -4.55 -3.95
CA LEU A 172 10.71 -3.35 -4.34
C LEU A 172 11.46 -2.71 -3.17
N THR A 173 10.92 -2.75 -1.96
CA THR A 173 11.65 -2.31 -0.76
C THR A 173 12.94 -3.12 -0.57
N VAL A 174 12.90 -4.44 -0.78
CA VAL A 174 14.10 -5.30 -0.72
C VAL A 174 15.13 -4.94 -1.80
N ILE A 175 14.70 -4.51 -2.99
CA ILE A 175 15.61 -4.09 -4.08
C ILE A 175 16.28 -2.75 -3.77
N PHE A 176 15.52 -1.75 -3.30
CA PHE A 176 16.05 -0.42 -3.05
C PHE A 176 16.82 -0.31 -1.73
N LEU A 177 16.52 -1.15 -0.75
CA LEU A 177 17.13 -1.06 0.58
C LEU A 177 18.67 -1.21 0.58
N PRO A 178 19.27 -2.20 -0.10
CA PRO A 178 20.72 -2.30 -0.23
C PRO A 178 21.33 -1.09 -0.93
N LEU A 179 20.65 -0.55 -1.95
CA LEU A 179 21.14 0.59 -2.73
C LEU A 179 21.24 1.86 -1.87
N VAL A 180 20.22 2.10 -1.04
CA VAL A 180 20.22 3.20 -0.06
C VAL A 180 21.29 2.99 1.02
N LEU A 181 21.46 1.74 1.49
CA LEU A 181 22.47 1.40 2.49
C LEU A 181 23.89 1.61 1.98
N VAL A 182 24.19 1.15 0.75
CA VAL A 182 25.49 1.30 0.10
C VAL A 182 25.91 2.77 0.05
N GLY A 183 24.97 3.67 -0.30
CA GLY A 183 25.22 5.11 -0.25
C GLY A 183 25.61 5.61 1.14
N ARG A 184 24.96 5.14 2.20
CA ARG A 184 25.32 5.51 3.58
C ARG A 184 26.65 4.92 4.05
N LEU A 185 26.95 3.66 3.71
CA LEU A 185 28.12 2.95 4.22
C LEU A 185 29.42 3.33 3.49
N LEU A 186 29.36 3.50 2.17
CA LEU A 186 30.55 3.80 1.37
C LEU A 186 30.93 5.29 1.41
N GLY A 187 30.02 6.17 1.86
CA GLY A 187 30.28 7.61 1.90
C GLY A 187 30.54 8.20 0.52
N GLU A 188 30.99 9.46 0.48
CA GLU A 188 31.37 10.15 -0.77
C GLU A 188 32.82 9.86 -1.17
N THR A 189 33.58 9.18 -0.32
CA THR A 189 35.02 8.95 -0.47
C THR A 189 35.38 7.62 -1.14
N ALA A 190 34.39 6.81 -1.55
CA ALA A 190 34.60 5.45 -2.09
C ALA A 190 35.02 5.38 -3.58
N GLY A 191 35.67 6.43 -4.11
CA GLY A 191 36.18 6.43 -5.49
C GLY A 191 35.06 6.32 -6.54
N PRO A 192 35.23 5.58 -7.66
CA PRO A 192 34.28 5.52 -8.78
C PRO A 192 32.87 5.02 -8.41
N TRP A 193 32.74 4.35 -7.27
CA TRP A 193 31.48 3.76 -6.78
C TRP A 193 30.73 4.70 -5.83
N ALA A 194 31.24 5.90 -5.58
CA ALA A 194 30.57 6.90 -4.76
C ALA A 194 29.24 7.31 -5.42
N VAL A 195 28.13 6.97 -4.75
CA VAL A 195 26.80 7.43 -5.16
C VAL A 195 26.66 8.89 -4.77
N SER A 196 26.61 9.78 -5.77
CA SER A 196 26.45 11.22 -5.58
C SER A 196 25.19 11.54 -4.77
N HIS A 197 25.17 12.70 -4.10
CA HIS A 197 24.01 13.15 -3.32
C HIS A 197 22.72 13.15 -4.17
N SER A 198 22.81 13.64 -5.41
CA SER A 198 21.71 13.64 -6.39
C SER A 198 21.25 12.23 -6.80
N MET A 199 22.16 11.26 -6.93
CA MET A 199 21.79 9.86 -7.22
C MET A 199 21.04 9.21 -6.06
N ARG A 200 21.42 9.50 -4.81
CA ARG A 200 20.69 9.00 -3.63
C ARG A 200 19.28 9.57 -3.60
N PHE A 201 19.15 10.86 -3.90
CA PHE A 201 17.85 11.52 -4.00
C PHE A 201 16.97 10.95 -5.13
N LEU A 202 17.57 10.61 -6.27
CA LEU A 202 16.87 9.92 -7.34
C LEU A 202 16.34 8.55 -6.89
N PHE A 203 17.19 7.70 -6.30
CA PHE A 203 16.77 6.38 -5.84
C PHE A 203 15.68 6.45 -4.78
N PHE A 204 15.79 7.43 -3.87
CA PHE A 204 14.74 7.72 -2.91
C PHE A 204 13.42 8.12 -3.59
N SER A 205 13.47 9.05 -4.54
CA SER A 205 12.28 9.50 -5.29
C SER A 205 11.64 8.34 -6.05
N LEU A 206 12.44 7.51 -6.72
CA LEU A 206 11.94 6.33 -7.44
C LEU A 206 11.30 5.30 -6.51
N TYR A 207 11.85 5.11 -5.31
CA TYR A 207 11.26 4.23 -4.29
C TYR A 207 9.86 4.71 -3.88
N TYR A 208 9.71 5.99 -3.55
CA TYR A 208 8.39 6.57 -3.18
C TYR A 208 7.44 6.60 -4.36
N PHE A 209 7.93 6.86 -5.58
CA PHE A 209 7.13 6.83 -6.79
C PHE A 209 6.49 5.45 -7.00
N TRP A 210 7.28 4.39 -6.84
CA TRP A 210 6.76 3.03 -6.94
C TRP A 210 5.75 2.71 -5.85
N MET A 211 6.06 3.05 -4.60
CA MET A 211 5.14 2.84 -3.48
C MET A 211 3.81 3.55 -3.72
N ALA A 212 3.87 4.77 -4.25
CA ALA A 212 2.70 5.53 -4.62
C ALA A 212 1.94 4.86 -5.79
N LEU A 213 2.63 4.41 -6.86
CA LEU A 213 2.00 3.73 -7.99
C LEU A 213 1.25 2.46 -7.56
N VAL A 214 1.89 1.62 -6.73
CA VAL A 214 1.27 0.42 -6.14
C VAL A 214 0.03 0.81 -5.31
N GLY A 215 0.12 1.90 -4.54
CA GLY A 215 -1.01 2.46 -3.80
C GLY A 215 -2.15 2.94 -4.69
N VAL A 216 -1.86 3.70 -5.75
CA VAL A 216 -2.86 4.18 -6.73
C VAL A 216 -3.61 2.99 -7.32
N PHE A 217 -2.89 1.99 -7.83
CA PHE A 217 -3.49 0.81 -8.42
C PHE A 217 -4.38 0.06 -7.43
N PHE A 218 -3.90 -0.11 -6.19
CA PHE A 218 -4.67 -0.74 -5.12
C PHE A 218 -5.97 0.01 -4.82
N TYR A 219 -5.89 1.32 -4.55
CA TYR A 219 -7.06 2.09 -4.13
C TYR A 219 -8.04 2.34 -5.27
N ILE A 220 -7.59 2.59 -6.50
CA ILE A 220 -8.48 2.67 -7.66
C ILE A 220 -9.25 1.37 -7.79
N ARG A 221 -8.57 0.22 -7.80
CA ARG A 221 -9.24 -1.08 -7.94
C ARG A 221 -10.26 -1.32 -6.83
N GLU A 222 -9.88 -1.07 -5.57
CA GLU A 222 -10.75 -1.32 -4.42
C GLU A 222 -11.92 -0.33 -4.33
N LEU A 223 -11.75 0.91 -4.80
CA LEU A 223 -12.84 1.87 -4.95
C LEU A 223 -13.74 1.52 -6.14
N THR A 224 -13.19 1.15 -7.29
CA THR A 224 -13.95 0.77 -8.50
C THR A 224 -14.78 -0.49 -8.28
N ILE A 225 -14.25 -1.52 -7.61
CA ILE A 225 -15.02 -2.74 -7.28
C ILE A 225 -16.28 -2.41 -6.47
N LYS A 226 -16.26 -1.34 -5.67
CA LYS A 226 -17.42 -0.88 -4.89
C LYS A 226 -18.29 0.18 -5.58
N VAL A 227 -17.72 0.92 -6.53
CA VAL A 227 -18.45 1.85 -7.40
C VAL A 227 -19.16 1.10 -8.53
N ASP A 228 -19.01 -0.22 -8.63
CA ASP A 228 -20.04 -1.05 -9.24
C ASP A 228 -21.29 -0.92 -8.36
N ILE A 229 -22.10 0.07 -8.74
CA ILE A 229 -23.18 0.64 -7.98
C ILE A 229 -24.03 -0.51 -7.47
N HIS A 230 -24.47 -0.36 -6.22
CA HIS A 230 -25.71 -0.93 -5.70
C HIS A 230 -26.82 -0.58 -6.68
N ASN A 231 -26.82 -1.31 -7.79
CA ASN A 231 -27.83 -1.29 -8.81
C ASN A 231 -29.06 -1.69 -8.01
N PRO A 232 -30.03 -0.78 -7.80
CA PRO A 232 -31.17 -1.07 -6.94
C PRO A 232 -31.63 -2.44 -7.36
N ALA A 233 -31.64 -3.41 -6.43
CA ALA A 233 -31.95 -4.81 -6.73
C ALA A 233 -33.01 -4.78 -7.82
N TYR A 234 -32.61 -5.07 -9.07
CA TYR A 234 -33.55 -4.91 -10.17
C TYR A 234 -34.49 -6.05 -9.88
N GLY A 235 -35.61 -5.72 -9.23
CA GLY A 235 -36.68 -6.65 -8.99
C GLY A 235 -36.90 -7.29 -10.34
N VAL A 236 -36.66 -8.60 -10.41
CA VAL A 236 -36.78 -9.38 -11.63
C VAL A 236 -38.09 -8.95 -12.28
N PRO A 237 -38.05 -8.34 -13.49
CA PRO A 237 -39.23 -7.74 -14.09
C PRO A 237 -40.42 -8.69 -13.99
N GLU A 238 -41.54 -8.22 -13.44
CA GLU A 238 -42.76 -9.01 -13.34
C GLU A 238 -43.14 -9.49 -14.76
N GLY A 239 -43.10 -10.82 -14.98
CA GLY A 239 -43.32 -11.43 -16.28
C GLY A 239 -42.17 -12.28 -16.83
N LEU A 240 -41.01 -12.33 -16.16
CA LEU A 240 -39.97 -13.31 -16.50
C LEU A 240 -40.41 -14.73 -16.12
N PRO A 241 -40.19 -15.76 -16.98
CA PRO A 241 -40.60 -17.14 -16.72
C PRO A 241 -39.62 -17.87 -15.76
N LEU A 242 -39.32 -17.23 -14.62
CA LEU A 242 -38.42 -17.74 -13.59
C LEU A 242 -39.19 -18.32 -12.42
N THR A 243 -38.67 -19.38 -11.85
CA THR A 243 -39.10 -19.87 -10.53
C THR A 243 -38.52 -18.98 -9.43
N ASP A 244 -39.14 -18.98 -8.24
CA ASP A 244 -38.64 -18.25 -7.06
C ASP A 244 -37.15 -18.49 -6.83
N ARG A 245 -36.70 -19.74 -7.04
CA ARG A 245 -35.29 -20.10 -6.83
C ARG A 245 -34.36 -19.59 -7.92
N GLU A 246 -34.83 -19.52 -9.16
CA GLU A 246 -34.07 -18.89 -10.24
C GLU A 246 -34.05 -17.37 -10.10
N GLN A 247 -35.10 -16.78 -9.51
CA GLN A 247 -35.17 -15.37 -9.17
C GLN A 247 -34.13 -15.01 -8.09
N ASP A 248 -34.07 -15.75 -6.99
CA ASP A 248 -33.04 -15.60 -5.94
C ASP A 248 -31.62 -15.63 -6.53
N ILE A 249 -31.39 -16.55 -7.46
CA ILE A 249 -30.09 -16.77 -8.09
C ILE A 249 -29.78 -15.66 -9.09
N ALA A 250 -30.75 -15.24 -9.91
CA ALA A 250 -30.59 -14.12 -10.84
C ALA A 250 -30.27 -12.82 -10.09
N GLU A 251 -30.96 -12.55 -8.99
CA GLU A 251 -30.71 -11.39 -8.14
C GLU A 251 -29.32 -11.46 -7.52
N SER A 252 -28.95 -12.59 -6.92
CA SER A 252 -27.62 -12.79 -6.32
C SER A 252 -26.49 -12.64 -7.35
N LEU A 253 -26.69 -13.14 -8.58
CA LEU A 253 -25.76 -12.93 -9.68
C LEU A 253 -25.65 -11.45 -10.07
N SER A 254 -26.78 -10.74 -10.14
CA SER A 254 -26.83 -9.31 -10.48
C SER A 254 -26.09 -8.45 -9.45
N GLN A 255 -26.03 -8.89 -8.19
CA GLN A 255 -25.29 -8.27 -7.10
C GLN A 255 -23.78 -8.57 -7.11
N GLY A 256 -23.29 -9.34 -8.10
CA GLY A 256 -21.86 -9.63 -8.21
C GLY A 256 -21.39 -10.88 -7.47
N LEU A 257 -22.26 -11.57 -6.73
CA LEU A 257 -21.86 -12.72 -5.90
C LEU A 257 -21.29 -13.88 -6.74
N THR A 258 -20.30 -14.56 -6.17
CA THR A 258 -19.70 -15.79 -6.69
C THR A 258 -20.57 -17.00 -6.38
N TYR A 259 -20.43 -18.11 -7.12
CA TYR A 259 -21.24 -19.31 -6.88
C TYR A 259 -21.08 -19.89 -5.47
N GLY A 260 -19.92 -19.68 -4.84
CA GLY A 260 -19.68 -20.08 -3.45
C GLY A 260 -20.49 -19.23 -2.46
N GLU A 261 -20.48 -17.91 -2.65
CA GLU A 261 -21.25 -16.98 -1.80
C GLU A 261 -22.77 -17.18 -1.97
N ILE A 262 -23.24 -17.44 -3.20
CA ILE A 262 -24.64 -17.76 -3.48
C ILE A 262 -25.06 -19.07 -2.78
N ALA A 263 -24.21 -20.09 -2.87
CA ALA A 263 -24.44 -21.38 -2.23
C ALA A 263 -24.61 -21.25 -0.72
N GLU A 264 -23.73 -20.47 -0.09
CA GLU A 264 -23.78 -20.18 1.35
C GLU A 264 -25.06 -19.41 1.72
N ASN A 265 -25.38 -18.33 1.01
CA ASN A 265 -26.57 -17.51 1.27
C ASN A 265 -27.88 -18.29 1.13
N LEU A 266 -27.95 -19.18 0.14
CA LEU A 266 -29.15 -19.95 -0.18
C LEU A 266 -29.21 -21.31 0.54
N GLY A 267 -28.16 -21.71 1.27
CA GLY A 267 -28.10 -23.00 1.96
C GLY A 267 -28.09 -24.21 1.02
N ILE A 268 -27.48 -24.08 -0.16
CA ILE A 268 -27.40 -25.14 -1.19
C ILE A 268 -25.94 -25.38 -1.61
N SER A 269 -25.67 -26.47 -2.34
CA SER A 269 -24.31 -26.73 -2.82
C SER A 269 -23.92 -25.80 -3.99
N PRO A 270 -22.62 -25.45 -4.17
CA PRO A 270 -22.16 -24.70 -5.34
C PRO A 270 -22.48 -25.39 -6.67
N ASN A 271 -22.58 -26.73 -6.67
CA ASN A 271 -22.96 -27.48 -7.86
C ASN A 271 -24.45 -27.31 -8.18
N THR A 272 -25.30 -27.24 -7.16
CA THR A 272 -26.72 -26.92 -7.28
C THR A 272 -26.92 -25.51 -7.84
N VAL A 273 -26.14 -24.52 -7.35
CA VAL A 273 -26.13 -23.17 -7.93
C VAL A 273 -25.79 -23.22 -9.42
N ARG A 274 -24.72 -23.94 -9.81
CA ARG A 274 -24.33 -24.07 -11.23
C ARG A 274 -25.46 -24.63 -12.10
N ASN A 275 -26.18 -25.63 -11.61
CA ASN A 275 -27.32 -26.22 -12.32
C ASN A 275 -28.46 -25.21 -12.49
N HIS A 276 -28.81 -24.48 -11.44
CA HIS A 276 -29.82 -23.42 -11.53
C HIS A 276 -29.40 -22.30 -12.49
N VAL A 277 -28.12 -21.89 -12.49
CA VAL A 277 -27.60 -20.88 -13.43
C VAL A 277 -27.70 -21.38 -14.88
N ALA A 278 -27.38 -22.64 -15.15
CA ALA A 278 -27.50 -23.21 -16.49
C ALA A 278 -28.95 -23.22 -16.98
N ASN A 279 -29.90 -23.57 -16.11
CA ASN A 279 -31.33 -23.55 -16.42
C ASN A 279 -31.85 -22.13 -16.63
N LEU A 280 -31.47 -21.20 -15.76
CA LEU A 280 -31.76 -19.76 -15.87
C LEU A 280 -31.28 -19.21 -17.22
N TYR A 281 -30.03 -19.49 -17.60
CA TYR A 281 -29.45 -19.02 -18.85
C TYR A 281 -30.19 -19.58 -20.07
N LYS A 282 -30.56 -20.86 -20.01
CA LYS A 282 -31.35 -21.51 -21.05
C LYS A 282 -32.76 -20.92 -21.17
N LYS A 283 -33.41 -20.60 -20.05
CA LYS A 283 -34.77 -20.03 -20.02
C LYS A 283 -34.83 -18.61 -20.57
N LEU A 284 -33.81 -17.80 -20.30
CA LEU A 284 -33.73 -16.41 -20.75
C LEU A 284 -32.94 -16.25 -22.06
N SER A 285 -32.59 -17.34 -22.74
CA SER A 285 -31.81 -17.33 -23.98
C SER A 285 -30.47 -16.58 -23.88
N VAL A 286 -29.88 -16.46 -22.69
CA VAL A 286 -28.63 -15.73 -22.43
C VAL A 286 -27.44 -16.67 -22.33
N ARG A 287 -26.26 -16.20 -22.75
CA ARG A 287 -25.00 -16.96 -22.74
C ARG A 287 -23.97 -16.43 -21.76
N SER A 288 -24.20 -15.25 -21.18
CA SER A 288 -23.26 -14.62 -20.26
C SER A 288 -23.96 -13.91 -19.12
N LYS A 289 -23.20 -13.69 -18.03
CA LYS A 289 -23.64 -12.88 -16.88
C LYS A 289 -24.01 -11.46 -17.31
N VAL A 290 -23.29 -10.90 -18.27
CA VAL A 290 -23.53 -9.57 -18.82
C VAL A 290 -24.86 -9.52 -19.58
N GLU A 291 -25.17 -10.54 -20.37
CA GLU A 291 -26.45 -10.65 -21.07
C GLU A 291 -27.62 -10.81 -20.10
N LEU A 292 -27.47 -11.66 -19.07
CA LEU A 292 -28.47 -11.80 -18.01
C LEU A 292 -28.78 -10.43 -17.38
N ILE A 293 -27.75 -9.65 -17.05
CA ILE A 293 -27.92 -8.32 -16.46
C ILE A 293 -28.68 -7.39 -17.43
N GLY A 294 -28.38 -7.44 -18.72
CA GLY A 294 -29.10 -6.66 -19.74
C GLY A 294 -30.59 -7.01 -19.83
N VAL A 295 -30.94 -8.30 -19.71
CA VAL A 295 -32.34 -8.76 -19.67
C VAL A 295 -33.03 -8.28 -18.39
N LEU A 296 -32.40 -8.43 -17.22
CA LEU A 296 -32.95 -7.97 -15.94
C LEU A 296 -33.17 -6.45 -15.89
N ARG A 297 -32.40 -5.69 -16.69
CA ARG A 297 -32.54 -4.23 -16.84
C ARG A 297 -33.65 -3.80 -17.80
N GLY A 298 -34.26 -4.74 -18.53
CA GLY A 298 -35.17 -4.42 -19.64
C GLY A 298 -34.45 -3.76 -20.83
N GLU A 299 -33.11 -3.77 -20.85
CA GLU A 299 -32.31 -3.25 -21.97
C GLU A 299 -32.30 -4.23 -23.15
N ARG A 300 -32.65 -5.50 -22.90
CA ARG A 300 -32.70 -6.55 -23.91
C ARG A 300 -33.93 -7.45 -23.75
N PRO A 301 -34.60 -7.81 -24.85
CA PRO A 301 -35.58 -8.90 -24.86
C PRO A 301 -34.88 -10.26 -24.72
N PHE A 302 -35.63 -11.28 -24.27
CA PHE A 302 -35.17 -12.66 -24.03
C PHE A 302 -35.99 -13.69 -24.81
#